data_AF-A0A7J4V4J0-F1
#
_entry.id   AF-A0A7J4V4J0-F1
#
_cell.length_a   1.000
_cell.length_b   1.000
_cell.length_c   1.000
_cell.angle_alpha   90.00
_cell.angle_beta   90.00
_cell.angle_gamma   90.00
#
_symmetry.space_group_name_H-M   'P 1'
#
loop_
_entity.id
_entity.type
_entity.pdbx_description
1 polymer ?
#
loop_
_entity_poly.entity_id
_entity_poly.type
_entity_poly.pdbx_seq_one_letter_code
_entity_poly.pdbx_strand_id
1 'polypeptide(L)'
;MQDVIDWGFSLEIAVIQFLTQKLHIPFYLIKLTAVFLVVLWICILLWQFSRHLARKNLFALDLSKYRGKNGSRLHKIGNFALYILKYLILFPIYTLVWGAALVIFLTLLVSESNYANIMFFSAIVIAIIRAIAYFNEPYAQELAKVLPLWLLVTVMLDPTLLTNATFTINIATLHDRTLYMSIGFIIVVEWILRAMNGVRSAYQRRKAGKSGA
;
A
#
# COMPACT_ATOMS: atom_id res chain seq x y z
N MET A 1 -27.39 8.87 20.96
CA MET A 1 -26.11 8.32 20.43
C MET A 1 -24.99 8.36 21.47
N GLN A 2 -24.98 9.34 22.38
CA GLN A 2 -24.09 9.36 23.56
C GLN A 2 -24.23 8.11 24.45
N ASP A 3 -25.46 7.68 24.73
CA ASP A 3 -25.71 6.56 25.67
C ASP A 3 -25.12 5.23 25.20
N VAL A 4 -25.16 4.92 23.89
CA VAL A 4 -24.63 3.66 23.34
C VAL A 4 -23.10 3.58 23.44
N ILE A 5 -22.42 4.73 23.42
CA ILE A 5 -20.97 4.82 23.58
C ILE A 5 -20.60 4.63 25.07
N ASP A 6 -21.40 5.16 26.00
CA ASP A 6 -21.21 4.97 27.44
C ASP A 6 -21.40 3.50 27.88
N TRP A 7 -22.38 2.78 27.32
CA TRP A 7 -22.57 1.35 27.61
C TRP A 7 -21.38 0.49 27.14
N GLY A 8 -20.79 0.80 25.99
CA GLY A 8 -19.59 0.13 25.48
C GLY A 8 -18.39 0.33 26.40
N PHE A 9 -18.19 1.56 26.88
CA PHE A 9 -17.09 1.91 27.77
C PHE A 9 -17.26 1.32 29.19
N SER A 10 -18.50 1.31 29.72
CA SER A 10 -18.79 0.68 31.03
C SER A 10 -18.58 -0.83 31.02
N LEU A 11 -18.89 -1.52 29.91
CA LEU A 11 -18.64 -2.96 29.78
C LEU A 11 -17.15 -3.29 29.74
N GLU A 12 -16.33 -2.49 29.05
CA GLU A 12 -14.87 -2.67 29.04
C GLU A 12 -14.29 -2.55 30.45
N ILE A 13 -14.70 -1.52 31.21
CA ILE A 13 -14.21 -1.32 32.58
C ILE A 13 -14.71 -2.43 33.51
N ALA A 14 -15.96 -2.89 33.37
CA ALA A 14 -16.50 -3.99 34.17
C ALA A 14 -15.80 -5.33 33.90
N VAL A 15 -15.48 -5.64 32.64
CA VAL A 15 -14.72 -6.84 32.26
C VAL A 15 -13.31 -6.78 32.83
N ILE A 16 -12.64 -5.62 32.74
CA ILE A 16 -11.29 -5.44 33.29
C ILE A 16 -11.30 -5.59 34.82
N GLN A 17 -12.28 -5.00 35.52
CA GLN A 17 -12.42 -5.15 36.97
C GLN A 17 -12.72 -6.59 37.38
N PHE A 18 -13.60 -7.29 36.66
CA PHE A 18 -13.91 -8.70 36.90
C PHE A 18 -12.69 -9.61 36.72
N LEU A 19 -11.90 -9.42 35.65
CA LEU A 19 -10.69 -10.19 35.40
C LEU A 19 -9.60 -9.93 36.45
N THR A 20 -9.46 -8.67 36.90
CA THR A 20 -8.48 -8.29 37.92
C THR A 20 -8.85 -8.88 39.29
N GLN A 21 -10.13 -8.84 39.66
CA GLN A 21 -10.62 -9.29 40.97
C GLN A 21 -10.70 -10.82 41.09
N LYS A 22 -11.06 -11.52 40.01
CA LYS A 22 -11.32 -12.97 40.06
C LYS A 22 -10.12 -13.83 39.66
N LEU A 23 -9.24 -13.32 38.79
CA LEU A 23 -8.11 -14.07 38.24
C LEU A 23 -6.75 -13.70 38.87
N HIS A 24 -6.71 -12.73 39.80
CA HIS A 24 -5.48 -12.17 40.38
C HIS A 24 -4.45 -11.71 39.33
N ILE A 25 -4.88 -11.44 38.10
CA ILE A 25 -3.99 -10.91 37.07
C ILE A 25 -3.77 -9.43 37.36
N PRO A 26 -2.51 -8.97 37.50
CA PRO A 26 -2.24 -7.55 37.64
C PRO A 26 -2.70 -6.80 36.38
N PHE A 27 -3.38 -5.67 36.56
CA PHE A 27 -3.88 -4.80 35.49
C PHE A 27 -2.84 -4.52 34.38
N TYR A 28 -1.57 -4.44 34.77
CA TYR A 28 -0.44 -4.29 33.85
C TYR A 28 -0.37 -5.39 32.77
N LEU A 29 -0.61 -6.66 33.12
CA LEU A 29 -0.57 -7.77 32.16
C LEU A 29 -1.74 -7.74 31.19
N ILE A 30 -2.93 -7.31 31.64
CA ILE A 30 -4.10 -7.10 30.77
C ILE A 30 -3.80 -5.99 29.76
N LYS A 31 -3.23 -4.86 30.21
CA LYS A 31 -2.82 -3.76 29.33
C LYS A 31 -1.76 -4.21 28.32
N LEU A 32 -0.73 -4.93 28.76
CA LEU A 32 0.36 -5.41 27.89
C LEU A 32 -0.17 -6.36 26.81
N THR A 33 -1.01 -7.33 27.20
CA THR A 33 -1.60 -8.30 26.25
C THR A 33 -2.53 -7.62 25.24
N ALA A 34 -3.37 -6.68 25.67
CA ALA A 34 -4.24 -5.92 24.78
C ALA A 34 -3.43 -5.12 23.74
N VAL A 35 -2.41 -4.38 24.19
CA VAL A 35 -1.54 -3.59 23.30
C VAL A 35 -0.77 -4.50 22.33
N PHE A 36 -0.23 -5.62 22.82
CA PHE A 36 0.47 -6.60 21.99
C PHE A 36 -0.41 -7.12 20.84
N LEU A 37 -1.67 -7.48 21.11
CA LEU A 37 -2.60 -7.98 20.09
C LEU A 37 -2.92 -6.92 19.04
N VAL A 38 -3.14 -5.67 19.45
CA VAL A 38 -3.39 -4.55 18.52
C VAL A 38 -2.18 -4.31 17.62
N VAL A 39 -0.99 -4.24 18.20
CA VAL A 39 0.27 -4.05 17.46
C VAL A 39 0.53 -5.19 16.50
N LEU A 40 0.31 -6.43 16.92
CA LEU A 40 0.44 -7.61 16.07
C LEU A 40 -0.50 -7.52 14.86
N TRP A 41 -1.74 -7.10 15.08
CA TRP A 41 -2.72 -6.93 14.01
C TRP A 41 -2.28 -5.84 13.00
N ILE A 42 -1.78 -4.70 13.50
CA ILE A 42 -1.23 -3.64 12.65
C ILE A 42 -0.02 -4.14 11.86
N CYS A 43 0.91 -4.87 12.49
CA CYS A 43 2.07 -5.44 11.80
C CYS A 43 1.68 -6.37 10.64
N ILE A 44 0.62 -7.18 10.81
CA ILE A 44 0.08 -8.02 9.72
C ILE A 44 -0.47 -7.15 8.59
N LEU A 45 -1.19 -6.08 8.91
CA LEU A 45 -1.70 -5.11 7.94
C LEU A 45 -0.56 -4.44 7.16
N LEU A 46 0.50 -4.00 7.85
CA LEU A 46 1.68 -3.39 7.24
C LEU A 46 2.44 -4.36 6.35
N TRP A 47 2.53 -5.63 6.75
CA TRP A 47 3.10 -6.68 5.92
C TRP A 47 2.30 -6.87 4.62
N GLN A 48 0.97 -6.84 4.69
CA GLN A 48 0.16 -6.94 3.48
C GLN A 48 0.27 -5.69 2.61
N PHE A 49 0.14 -4.51 3.18
CA PHE A 49 0.32 -3.24 2.47
C PHE A 49 1.64 -3.21 1.70
N SER A 50 2.75 -3.52 2.37
CA SER A 50 4.08 -3.52 1.76
C SER A 50 4.20 -4.54 0.63
N ARG A 51 3.66 -5.76 0.82
CA ARG A 51 3.64 -6.79 -0.22
C ARG A 51 2.85 -6.37 -1.44
N HIS A 52 1.78 -5.60 -1.28
CA HIS A 52 0.95 -5.18 -2.40
C HIS A 52 1.60 -3.99 -3.13
N LEU A 53 2.08 -2.98 -2.41
CA LEU A 53 2.72 -1.80 -3.01
C LEU A 53 4.01 -2.15 -3.77
N ALA A 54 4.81 -3.07 -3.23
CA ALA A 54 6.10 -3.49 -3.81
C ALA A 54 5.97 -4.57 -4.91
N ARG A 55 4.77 -5.06 -5.22
CA ARG A 55 4.62 -6.12 -6.24
C ARG A 55 5.00 -5.61 -7.62
N LYS A 56 6.00 -6.24 -8.26
CA LYS A 56 6.38 -5.90 -9.63
C LYS A 56 5.25 -6.22 -10.62
N ASN A 57 4.68 -7.43 -10.53
CA ASN A 57 3.67 -7.94 -11.43
C ASN A 57 2.52 -8.58 -10.63
N LEU A 58 1.31 -8.02 -10.75
CA LEU A 58 0.11 -8.59 -10.12
C LEU A 58 -0.42 -9.81 -10.85
N PHE A 59 -0.12 -9.89 -12.13
CA PHE A 59 -0.60 -10.95 -12.99
C PHE A 59 0.57 -11.46 -13.80
N ALA A 60 0.98 -12.71 -13.52
CA ALA A 60 1.92 -13.41 -14.37
C ALA A 60 1.32 -13.46 -15.79
N LEU A 61 2.03 -12.87 -16.75
CA LEU A 61 1.72 -12.99 -18.17
C LEU A 61 2.05 -14.41 -18.59
N ASP A 62 1.09 -15.32 -18.46
CA ASP A 62 1.17 -16.57 -19.18
C ASP A 62 0.72 -16.34 -20.63
N LEU A 63 1.60 -15.72 -21.42
CA LEU A 63 1.42 -15.56 -22.86
C LEU A 63 1.36 -16.91 -23.59
N SER A 64 1.79 -18.02 -22.96
CA SER A 64 1.74 -19.35 -23.55
C SER A 64 0.30 -19.87 -23.64
N LYS A 65 -0.55 -19.49 -22.68
CA LYS A 65 -2.00 -19.77 -22.65
C LYS A 65 -2.78 -19.11 -23.79
N TYR A 66 -2.21 -18.08 -24.42
CA TYR A 66 -2.88 -17.28 -25.46
C TYR A 66 -2.27 -17.46 -26.86
N ARG A 67 -1.34 -18.42 -27.00
CA ARG A 67 -0.85 -18.92 -28.29
C ARG A 67 -1.89 -19.89 -28.88
N GLY A 68 -3.10 -19.39 -29.10
CA GLY A 68 -4.16 -20.14 -29.76
C GLY A 68 -3.73 -20.62 -31.14
N LYS A 69 -4.10 -21.86 -31.46
CA LYS A 69 -3.70 -22.67 -32.62
C LYS A 69 -4.17 -22.13 -33.99
N ASN A 70 -4.69 -20.90 -34.08
CA ASN A 70 -5.28 -20.37 -35.31
C ASN A 70 -4.91 -18.90 -35.55
N GLY A 71 -4.32 -18.61 -36.71
CA GLY A 71 -3.73 -17.33 -37.10
C GLY A 71 -4.69 -16.18 -37.39
N SER A 72 -5.90 -16.17 -36.82
CA SER A 72 -6.91 -15.15 -37.12
C SER A 72 -6.53 -13.79 -36.52
N ARG A 73 -6.51 -12.74 -37.36
CA ARG A 73 -6.16 -11.35 -36.98
C ARG A 73 -7.03 -10.80 -35.85
N LEU A 74 -8.30 -11.22 -35.73
CA LEU A 74 -9.20 -10.78 -34.65
C LEU A 74 -8.72 -11.19 -33.25
N HIS A 75 -8.20 -12.40 -33.09
CA HIS A 75 -7.68 -12.87 -31.80
C HIS A 75 -6.43 -12.08 -31.38
N LYS A 76 -5.61 -11.64 -32.33
CA LYS A 76 -4.43 -10.80 -32.03
C LYS A 76 -4.82 -9.41 -31.52
N ILE A 77 -5.85 -8.80 -32.10
CA ILE A 77 -6.33 -7.45 -31.70
C ILE A 77 -7.01 -7.50 -30.33
N GLY A 78 -7.91 -8.47 -30.08
CA GLY A 78 -8.53 -8.64 -28.77
C GLY A 78 -7.52 -8.89 -27.66
N ASN A 79 -6.49 -9.69 -27.94
CA ASN A 79 -5.41 -9.96 -26.98
C ASN A 79 -4.54 -8.73 -26.70
N PHE A 80 -4.31 -7.88 -27.71
CA PHE A 80 -3.60 -6.62 -27.52
C PHE A 80 -4.41 -5.61 -26.70
N ALA A 81 -5.72 -5.53 -26.92
CA ALA A 81 -6.62 -4.69 -26.13
C ALA A 81 -6.67 -5.14 -24.64
N LEU A 82 -6.77 -6.45 -24.38
CA LEU A 82 -6.70 -7.01 -23.03
C LEU A 82 -5.35 -6.72 -22.35
N TYR A 83 -4.26 -6.76 -23.12
CA TYR A 83 -2.94 -6.37 -22.63
C TYR A 83 -2.91 -4.89 -22.23
N ILE A 84 -3.37 -3.98 -23.09
CA ILE A 84 -3.44 -2.56 -22.78
C ILE A 84 -4.27 -2.32 -21.52
N LEU A 85 -5.49 -2.86 -21.46
CA LEU A 85 -6.39 -2.66 -20.32
C LEU A 85 -5.74 -3.10 -19.00
N LYS A 86 -5.13 -4.29 -19.00
CA LYS A 86 -4.53 -4.89 -17.81
C LYS A 86 -3.24 -4.19 -17.36
N TYR A 87 -2.39 -3.82 -18.31
CA TYR A 87 -1.05 -3.31 -17.99
C TYR A 87 -0.99 -1.79 -17.92
N LEU A 88 -1.78 -1.08 -18.71
CA LEU A 88 -1.79 0.38 -18.79
C LEU A 88 -2.77 1.02 -17.81
N ILE A 89 -3.90 0.38 -17.52
CA ILE A 89 -4.99 0.96 -16.71
C ILE A 89 -5.08 0.30 -15.34
N LEU A 90 -5.30 -1.02 -15.26
CA LEU A 90 -5.50 -1.68 -13.97
C LEU A 90 -4.30 -1.53 -13.04
N PHE A 91 -3.10 -1.53 -13.59
CA PHE A 91 -1.90 -1.53 -12.78
C PHE A 91 -1.63 -0.17 -12.11
N PRO A 92 -1.63 0.98 -12.82
CA PRO A 92 -1.51 2.27 -12.16
C PRO A 92 -2.61 2.50 -11.12
N ILE A 93 -3.85 2.08 -11.40
CA ILE A 93 -4.94 2.15 -10.43
C ILE A 93 -4.60 1.36 -9.17
N TYR A 94 -4.10 0.12 -9.32
CA TYR A 94 -3.68 -0.67 -8.17
C TYR A 94 -2.57 0.02 -7.37
N THR A 95 -1.55 0.57 -8.04
CA THR A 95 -0.49 1.34 -7.35
C THR A 95 -1.06 2.56 -6.62
N LEU A 96 -2.05 3.24 -7.17
CA LEU A 96 -2.69 4.38 -6.52
C LEU A 96 -3.52 3.96 -5.31
N VAL A 97 -4.28 2.86 -5.39
CA VAL A 97 -5.07 2.34 -4.27
C VAL A 97 -4.17 1.99 -3.09
N TRP A 98 -3.09 1.24 -3.32
CA TRP A 98 -2.14 0.93 -2.25
C TRP A 98 -1.31 2.15 -1.86
N GLY A 99 -0.94 3.01 -2.80
CA GLY A 99 -0.25 4.27 -2.53
C GLY A 99 -1.05 5.21 -1.63
N ALA A 100 -2.38 5.23 -1.76
CA ALA A 100 -3.25 6.02 -0.90
C ALA A 100 -3.14 5.60 0.58
N ALA A 101 -2.92 4.32 0.86
CA ALA A 101 -2.66 3.88 2.23
C ALA A 101 -1.36 4.48 2.79
N LEU A 102 -0.32 4.65 1.95
CA LEU A 102 0.91 5.36 2.34
C LEU A 102 0.66 6.84 2.63
N VAL A 103 -0.17 7.50 1.81
CA VAL A 103 -0.59 8.89 2.04
C VAL A 103 -1.30 9.02 3.39
N ILE A 104 -2.19 8.09 3.71
CA ILE A 104 -2.89 8.05 5.01
C ILE A 104 -1.87 7.94 6.16
N PHE A 105 -0.92 7.00 6.07
CA PHE A 105 0.13 6.87 7.09
C PHE A 105 0.97 8.14 7.26
N LEU A 106 1.33 8.81 6.16
CA LEU A 106 2.07 10.07 6.21
C LEU A 106 1.25 11.22 6.77
N THR A 107 -0.05 11.24 6.51
CA THR A 107 -0.96 12.26 7.05
C THR A 107 -1.10 12.13 8.56
N LEU A 108 -1.06 10.91 9.10
CA LEU A 108 -1.06 10.67 10.55
C LEU A 108 0.23 11.14 11.23
N LEU A 109 1.31 11.34 10.47
CA LEU A 109 2.63 11.71 10.99
C LEU A 109 2.86 13.23 11.02
N VAL A 110 2.07 14.00 10.26
CA VAL A 110 2.30 15.43 10.00
C VAL A 110 1.05 16.22 10.41
N SER A 111 1.23 17.39 10.99
CA SER A 111 0.12 18.30 11.33
C SER A 111 -0.55 18.88 10.07
N GLU A 112 -1.83 19.25 10.17
CA GLU A 112 -2.71 19.66 9.04
C GLU A 112 -2.15 20.79 8.14
N SER A 113 -1.10 21.51 8.54
CA SER A 113 -0.58 22.68 7.82
C SER A 113 0.16 22.39 6.50
N ASN A 114 0.32 21.13 6.07
CA ASN A 114 1.20 20.83 4.93
C ASN A 114 0.79 19.67 3.99
N TYR A 115 -0.49 19.62 3.61
CA TYR A 115 -1.00 18.62 2.67
C TYR A 115 -0.24 18.53 1.34
N ALA A 116 0.20 19.67 0.78
CA ALA A 116 0.95 19.69 -0.47
C ALA A 116 2.29 18.94 -0.35
N ASN A 117 3.02 19.13 0.75
CA ASN A 117 4.27 18.39 0.98
C ASN A 117 4.00 16.91 1.23
N ILE A 118 2.95 16.55 1.97
CA ILE A 118 2.57 15.14 2.18
C ILE A 118 2.31 14.46 0.83
N MET A 119 1.55 15.11 -0.06
CA MET A 119 1.28 14.61 -1.40
C MET A 119 2.55 14.50 -2.25
N PHE A 120 3.45 15.47 -2.18
CA PHE A 120 4.73 15.44 -2.89
C PHE A 120 5.64 14.30 -2.39
N PHE A 121 5.86 14.23 -1.08
CA PHE A 121 6.71 13.20 -0.46
C PHE A 121 6.15 11.80 -0.68
N SER A 122 4.84 11.62 -0.52
CA SER A 122 4.19 10.33 -0.78
C SER A 122 4.40 9.88 -2.24
N ALA A 123 4.26 10.78 -3.22
CA ALA A 123 4.46 10.46 -4.62
C ALA A 123 5.90 10.03 -4.93
N ILE A 124 6.89 10.72 -4.36
CA ILE A 124 8.32 10.35 -4.50
C ILE A 124 8.57 8.98 -3.87
N VAL A 125 8.10 8.76 -2.65
CA VAL A 125 8.30 7.49 -1.93
C VAL A 125 7.66 6.33 -2.71
N ILE A 126 6.43 6.51 -3.17
CA ILE A 126 5.74 5.52 -4.02
C ILE A 126 6.59 5.25 -5.25
N ALA A 127 7.01 6.29 -5.99
CA ALA A 127 7.83 6.12 -7.19
C ALA A 127 9.15 5.37 -6.93
N ILE A 128 9.83 5.63 -5.82
CA ILE A 128 11.06 4.92 -5.42
C ILE A 128 10.77 3.45 -5.13
N ILE A 129 9.75 3.14 -4.32
CA ILE A 129 9.35 1.76 -4.01
C ILE A 129 9.03 1.01 -5.31
N ARG A 130 8.27 1.64 -6.21
CA ARG A 130 7.92 1.08 -7.52
C ARG A 130 9.17 0.85 -8.36
N ALA A 131 10.07 1.82 -8.47
CA ALA A 131 11.31 1.66 -9.22
C ALA A 131 12.14 0.46 -8.69
N ILE A 132 12.34 0.38 -7.37
CA ILE A 132 13.08 -0.72 -6.74
C ILE A 132 12.38 -2.05 -6.96
N ALA A 133 11.05 -2.13 -6.96
CA ALA A 133 10.31 -3.36 -7.21
C ALA A 133 10.64 -3.99 -8.58
N TYR A 134 11.00 -3.19 -9.59
CA TYR A 134 11.41 -3.71 -10.90
C TYR A 134 12.79 -4.37 -10.88
N PHE A 135 13.66 -3.98 -9.94
CA PHE A 135 14.99 -4.53 -9.71
C PHE A 135 14.99 -5.66 -8.70
N ASN A 136 14.43 -5.44 -7.51
CA ASN A 136 14.41 -6.38 -6.41
C ASN A 136 13.18 -6.18 -5.51
N GLU A 137 12.16 -7.00 -5.75
CA GLU A 137 10.86 -6.97 -5.06
C GLU A 137 10.97 -7.15 -3.53
N PRO A 138 11.77 -8.09 -2.99
CA PRO A 138 12.05 -8.16 -1.55
C PRO A 138 12.55 -6.86 -0.92
N TYR A 139 13.47 -6.15 -1.57
CA TYR A 139 14.01 -4.89 -1.03
C TYR A 139 12.97 -3.76 -1.09
N ALA A 140 12.19 -3.69 -2.16
CA ALA A 140 11.08 -2.74 -2.25
C ALA A 140 10.03 -3.01 -1.15
N GLN A 141 9.79 -4.29 -0.84
CA GLN A 141 8.88 -4.68 0.23
C GLN A 141 9.39 -4.23 1.59
N GLU A 142 10.69 -4.40 1.89
CA GLU A 142 11.26 -3.87 3.13
C GLU A 142 11.18 -2.35 3.21
N LEU A 143 11.50 -1.64 2.12
CA LEU A 143 11.42 -0.18 2.07
C LEU A 143 9.99 0.34 2.31
N ALA A 144 8.99 -0.33 1.74
CA ALA A 144 7.59 0.04 1.90
C ALA A 144 7.10 -0.07 3.35
N LYS A 145 7.72 -0.92 4.19
CA LYS A 145 7.34 -1.06 5.60
C LYS A 145 7.93 0.01 6.50
N VAL A 146 9.03 0.66 6.09
CA VAL A 146 9.80 1.55 6.97
C VAL A 146 8.94 2.71 7.49
N LEU A 147 8.24 3.43 6.60
CA LEU A 147 7.44 4.58 7.01
C LEU A 147 6.25 4.20 7.92
N PRO A 148 5.41 3.21 7.58
CA PRO A 148 4.34 2.81 8.47
C PRO A 148 4.82 2.22 9.80
N LEU A 149 5.95 1.51 9.81
CA LEU A 149 6.55 1.02 11.06
C LEU A 149 7.07 2.17 11.92
N TRP A 150 7.67 3.19 11.31
CA TRP A 150 8.12 4.37 12.02
C TRP A 150 6.94 5.10 12.67
N LEU A 151 5.84 5.28 11.92
CA LEU A 151 4.59 5.82 12.46
C LEU A 151 4.10 5.00 13.67
N LEU A 152 4.07 3.67 13.55
CA LEU A 152 3.64 2.79 14.64
C LEU A 152 4.48 3.01 15.91
N VAL A 153 5.81 3.06 15.78
CA VAL A 153 6.72 3.33 16.91
C VAL A 153 6.44 4.70 17.51
N THR A 154 6.30 5.75 16.69
CA THR A 154 6.04 7.11 17.18
C THR A 154 4.72 7.20 17.95
N VAL A 155 3.65 6.57 17.45
CA VAL A 155 2.33 6.53 18.10
C VAL A 155 2.36 5.72 19.39
N MET A 156 3.13 4.64 19.44
CA MET A 156 3.30 3.83 20.66
C MET A 156 3.99 4.61 21.77
N LEU A 157 4.97 5.44 21.41
CA LEU A 157 5.73 6.25 22.36
C LEU A 157 4.95 7.51 22.78
N ASP A 158 4.21 8.11 21.86
CA ASP A 158 3.38 9.29 22.10
C ASP A 158 1.96 9.11 21.50
N PRO A 159 1.00 8.61 22.30
CA PRO A 159 -0.38 8.44 21.86
C PRO A 159 -1.10 9.76 21.56
N THR A 160 -0.59 10.92 22.01
CA THR A 160 -1.24 12.22 21.79
C THR A 160 -1.25 12.61 20.31
N LEU A 161 -0.35 12.02 19.51
CA LEU A 161 -0.34 12.15 18.05
C LEU A 161 -1.67 11.70 17.42
N LEU A 162 -2.32 10.66 17.94
CA LEU A 162 -3.63 10.20 17.45
C LEU A 162 -4.77 11.14 17.86
N THR A 163 -4.66 11.77 19.04
CA THR A 163 -5.66 12.72 19.53
C THR A 163 -5.64 14.02 18.72
N ASN A 164 -4.44 14.42 18.28
CA ASN A 164 -4.24 15.61 17.45
C ASN A 164 -4.42 15.34 15.95
N ALA A 165 -4.39 14.07 15.53
CA ALA A 165 -4.66 13.67 14.15
C ALA A 165 -6.12 13.92 13.81
N THR A 166 -6.40 15.06 13.19
CA THR A 166 -7.71 15.40 12.65
C THR A 166 -7.80 14.84 11.24
N PHE A 167 -8.56 13.75 11.06
CA PHE A 167 -8.88 13.22 9.74
C PHE A 167 -10.12 13.94 9.19
N THR A 168 -9.96 15.19 8.79
CA THR A 168 -11.01 15.89 8.06
C THR A 168 -10.82 15.65 6.57
N ILE A 169 -11.71 14.86 5.95
CA ILE A 169 -11.78 14.77 4.49
C ILE A 169 -12.35 16.09 3.99
N ASN A 170 -11.48 17.05 3.74
CA ASN A 170 -11.90 18.30 3.13
C ASN A 170 -12.08 18.07 1.63
N ILE A 171 -13.33 18.09 1.14
CA ILE A 171 -13.65 17.93 -0.29
C ILE A 171 -12.89 18.90 -1.20
N ALA A 172 -12.45 20.06 -0.70
CA ALA A 172 -11.61 20.99 -1.46
C ALA A 172 -10.18 20.44 -1.70
N THR A 173 -9.64 19.65 -0.76
CA THR A 173 -8.32 19.02 -0.92
C THR A 173 -8.31 17.93 -1.99
N LEU A 174 -9.48 17.35 -2.33
CA LEU A 174 -9.62 16.41 -3.44
C LEU A 174 -9.47 17.08 -4.82
N HIS A 175 -9.64 18.40 -4.89
CA HIS A 175 -9.51 19.18 -6.13
C HIS A 175 -8.21 19.99 -6.20
N ASP A 176 -7.26 19.74 -5.29
CA ASP A 176 -5.96 20.41 -5.32
C ASP A 176 -5.16 19.97 -6.56
N ARG A 177 -4.59 20.95 -7.27
CA ARG A 177 -3.67 20.74 -8.39
C ARG A 177 -2.50 19.83 -8.02
N THR A 178 -2.03 19.92 -6.78
CA THR A 178 -0.92 19.10 -6.27
C THR A 178 -1.26 17.61 -6.31
N LEU A 179 -2.49 17.23 -5.95
CA LEU A 179 -2.96 15.85 -5.99
C LEU A 179 -2.95 15.30 -7.41
N TYR A 180 -3.48 16.06 -8.38
CA TYR A 180 -3.48 15.64 -9.79
C TYR A 180 -2.07 15.50 -10.36
N MET A 181 -1.15 16.40 -10.00
CA MET A 181 0.25 16.31 -10.41
C MET A 181 0.95 15.09 -9.82
N SER A 182 0.75 14.81 -8.52
CA SER A 182 1.31 13.63 -7.85
C SER A 182 0.79 12.32 -8.46
N ILE A 183 -0.52 12.23 -8.72
CA ILE A 183 -1.13 11.06 -9.38
C ILE A 183 -0.57 10.91 -10.80
N GLY A 184 -0.54 11.99 -11.58
CA GLY A 184 0.02 11.99 -12.93
C GLY A 184 1.48 11.53 -12.96
N PHE A 185 2.28 12.01 -12.02
CA PHE A 185 3.67 11.59 -11.86
C PHE A 185 3.80 10.08 -11.59
N ILE A 186 3.02 9.53 -10.66
CA ILE A 186 3.03 8.08 -10.36
C ILE A 186 2.66 7.26 -11.59
N ILE A 187 1.65 7.68 -12.36
CA ILE A 187 1.23 7.00 -13.59
C ILE A 187 2.35 7.02 -14.63
N VAL A 188 2.97 8.18 -14.86
CA VAL A 188 4.08 8.33 -15.82
C VAL A 188 5.27 7.46 -15.42
N VAL A 189 5.68 7.48 -14.15
CA VAL A 189 6.76 6.61 -13.64
C VAL A 189 6.43 5.14 -13.87
N GLU A 190 5.20 4.72 -13.56
CA GLU A 190 4.78 3.33 -13.74
C GLU A 190 4.85 2.91 -15.22
N TRP A 191 4.43 3.78 -16.14
CA TRP A 191 4.52 3.52 -17.58
C TRP A 191 5.97 3.42 -18.07
N ILE A 192 6.85 4.30 -17.61
CA ILE A 192 8.29 4.27 -17.94
C ILE A 192 8.90 2.95 -17.48
N LEU A 193 8.67 2.57 -16.22
CA LEU A 193 9.21 1.32 -15.66
C LEU A 193 8.71 0.08 -16.41
N ARG A 194 7.44 0.09 -16.83
CA ARG A 194 6.87 -0.99 -17.66
C ARG A 194 7.50 -1.07 -19.04
N ALA A 195 7.67 0.08 -19.70
CA ALA A 195 8.33 0.12 -21.00
C ALA A 195 9.74 -0.47 -20.92
N MET A 196 10.52 -0.07 -19.91
CA MET A 196 11.86 -0.61 -19.65
C MET A 196 11.85 -2.12 -19.42
N ASN A 197 10.93 -2.63 -18.58
CA ASN A 197 10.82 -4.06 -18.32
C ASN A 197 10.37 -4.86 -19.57
N GLY A 198 9.49 -4.28 -20.39
CA GLY A 198 9.08 -4.83 -21.67
C GLY A 198 10.27 -5.03 -22.61
N VAL A 199 11.09 -3.98 -22.80
CA VAL A 199 12.30 -4.02 -23.64
C VAL A 199 13.31 -5.06 -23.12
N ARG A 200 13.57 -5.08 -21.80
CA ARG A 200 14.50 -6.05 -21.18
C ARG A 200 14.05 -7.50 -21.41
N SER A 201 12.75 -7.77 -21.24
CA SER A 201 12.20 -9.12 -21.45
C SER A 201 12.28 -9.58 -22.91
N ALA A 202 12.11 -8.66 -23.87
CA ALA A 202 12.26 -8.96 -25.29
C ALA A 202 13.71 -9.27 -25.67
N TYR A 203 14.67 -8.52 -25.10
CA TYR A 203 16.10 -8.76 -25.32
C TYR A 203 16.55 -10.14 -24.79
N GLN A 204 16.13 -10.51 -23.57
CA GLN A 204 16.49 -11.79 -22.96
C GLN A 204 15.98 -12.99 -23.77
N ARG A 205 14.76 -12.91 -24.33
CA ARG A 205 14.20 -13.96 -25.19
C ARG A 205 15.03 -14.18 -26.47
N ARG A 206 15.54 -13.10 -27.08
CA ARG A 206 16.39 -13.19 -28.27
C ARG A 206 17.76 -13.84 -27.98
N LYS A 207 18.34 -13.58 -26.81
CA LYS A 207 19.62 -14.19 -26.41
C LYS A 207 19.46 -15.68 -26.09
N ALA A 208 18.39 -16.07 -25.39
CA ALA A 208 18.11 -17.48 -25.08
C ALA A 208 17.85 -18.33 -26.33
N GLY A 209 17.14 -17.79 -27.34
CA GLY A 209 16.88 -18.49 -28.60
C GLY A 209 18.12 -18.69 -29.48
N LYS A 210 19.23 -17.97 -29.23
CA LYS A 210 20.51 -18.12 -29.97
C LYS A 210 21.52 -19.06 -29.28
N SER A 211 21.29 -19.47 -28.04
CA SER A 211 22.21 -20.32 -27.29
C SER A 211 21.84 -21.82 -27.32
N GLY A 212 20.69 -22.16 -27.92
CA GLY A 212 20.20 -23.53 -28.08
C GLY A 212 20.09 -23.98 -29.55
N ALA A 213 20.72 -23.23 -30.47
CA ALA A 213 20.92 -23.57 -31.87
C ALA A 213 22.43 -23.59 -32.13
#